data_AF-A0A931HX63-F1
#
_entry.id   AF-A0A931HX63-F1
#
_cell.length_a   1.000
_cell.length_b   1.000
_cell.length_c   1.000
_cell.angle_alpha   90.00
_cell.angle_beta   90.00
_cell.angle_gamma   90.00
#
_symmetry.space_group_name_H-M   'P 1'
#
loop_
_entity.id
_entity.type
_entity.pdbx_description
1 polymer ?
#
loop_
_entity_poly.entity_id
_entity_poly.type
_entity_poly.pdbx_seq_one_letter_code
_entity_poly.pdbx_strand_id
1 'polypeptide(L)'
;MKKNTGCGHGHEHKHCPPLPKSDVAKNARSLYTEINDGPGADEEKTVVLKDVYIQSLTEADFHLPTFATEIKTIRKNVRLTQCKAIPVYGDEYTVKLFVEGFVHKNIQYVEDGYGTVKDYSIDIPFKAYHKVELVNPYTPTQYSSKNNNDQEYRELAKNGMGADRCEFGSVTYEYYNEPINCKILWSEVNQLDIISNFDNWGRFNKVTEKMDINLLIKLTQLQQVQNGKGKGGDDGGKGKG
;
A
#
# COMPACT_ATOMS: atom_id res chain seq x y z
N MET A 1 -31.67 -11.70 21.16
CA MET A 1 -30.88 -12.94 21.11
C MET A 1 -29.41 -12.61 21.37
N LYS A 2 -28.73 -13.43 22.16
CA LYS A 2 -27.44 -13.14 22.82
C LYS A 2 -26.34 -12.71 21.82
N LYS A 3 -25.69 -11.56 22.09
CA LYS A 3 -24.42 -11.20 21.48
C LYS A 3 -23.35 -12.10 22.07
N ASN A 4 -22.80 -12.99 21.25
CA ASN A 4 -21.65 -13.79 21.66
C ASN A 4 -20.40 -12.92 21.48
N THR A 5 -19.85 -12.43 22.60
CA THR A 5 -18.53 -11.81 22.66
C THR A 5 -17.49 -12.92 22.64
N GLY A 6 -17.01 -13.28 21.46
CA GLY A 6 -15.85 -14.16 21.28
C GLY A 6 -14.64 -13.33 20.86
N CYS A 7 -13.76 -13.02 21.82
CA CYS A 7 -12.38 -12.66 21.53
C CYS A 7 -11.68 -13.87 20.88
N GLY A 8 -11.03 -13.67 19.73
CA GLY A 8 -10.30 -14.72 19.03
C GLY A 8 -9.35 -14.16 17.97
N HIS A 9 -8.08 -14.03 18.36
CA HIS A 9 -6.86 -14.11 17.56
C HIS A 9 -6.85 -13.62 16.10
N GLY A 10 -6.13 -12.50 15.87
CA GLY A 10 -5.03 -12.43 14.89
C GLY A 10 -5.31 -12.85 13.45
N HIS A 11 -6.46 -12.54 12.88
CA HIS A 11 -6.67 -12.71 11.45
C HIS A 11 -6.16 -11.49 10.70
N GLU A 12 -5.01 -11.63 10.03
CA GLU A 12 -4.66 -10.80 8.89
C GLU A 12 -5.83 -10.86 7.89
N HIS A 13 -6.69 -9.84 7.91
CA HIS A 13 -7.71 -9.67 6.89
C HIS A 13 -6.99 -9.30 5.59
N LYS A 14 -6.65 -10.31 4.77
CA LYS A 14 -6.07 -10.13 3.42
C LYS A 14 -6.96 -9.29 2.49
N HIS A 15 -8.23 -9.13 2.86
CA HIS A 15 -9.23 -8.33 2.15
C HIS A 15 -10.05 -7.53 3.16
N CYS A 16 -10.56 -6.37 2.71
CA CYS A 16 -11.47 -5.57 3.51
C CYS A 16 -12.70 -6.43 3.89
N PRO A 17 -13.01 -6.62 5.18
CA PRO A 17 -14.11 -7.46 5.61
C PRO A 17 -15.44 -6.93 5.05
N PRO A 18 -16.38 -7.81 4.68
CA PRO A 18 -17.66 -7.38 4.15
C PRO A 18 -18.42 -6.57 5.18
N LEU A 19 -19.11 -5.53 4.73
CA LEU A 19 -19.98 -4.72 5.59
C LEU A 19 -21.13 -5.58 6.14
N PRO A 20 -21.57 -5.36 7.39
CA PRO A 20 -22.78 -5.96 7.91
C PRO A 20 -23.97 -5.68 6.99
N LYS A 21 -24.90 -6.65 6.89
CA LYS A 21 -26.10 -6.48 6.06
C LYS A 21 -26.97 -5.36 6.64
N SER A 22 -27.40 -4.45 5.77
CA SER A 22 -28.37 -3.40 6.06
C SER A 22 -29.79 -3.80 5.64
N ASP A 23 -30.79 -3.13 6.21
CA ASP A 23 -32.19 -3.26 5.78
C ASP A 23 -32.36 -2.79 4.32
N VAL A 24 -33.25 -3.46 3.58
CA VAL A 24 -33.56 -3.13 2.19
C VAL A 24 -34.94 -2.48 2.11
N ALA A 25 -35.04 -1.37 1.35
CA ALA A 25 -36.29 -0.68 1.14
C ALA A 25 -37.32 -1.61 0.48
N LYS A 26 -38.50 -1.75 1.10
CA LYS A 26 -39.55 -2.67 0.61
C LYS A 26 -40.22 -2.21 -0.69
N ASN A 27 -40.15 -0.91 -1.00
CA ASN A 27 -40.89 -0.28 -2.10
C ASN A 27 -39.97 0.45 -3.10
N ALA A 28 -38.84 -0.15 -3.46
CA ALA A 28 -37.96 0.41 -4.49
C ALA A 28 -38.47 0.08 -5.90
N ARG A 29 -38.58 1.09 -6.77
CA ARG A 29 -38.91 0.92 -8.20
C ARG A 29 -37.88 1.68 -9.04
N SER A 30 -37.31 1.03 -10.04
CA SER A 30 -36.50 1.72 -11.07
C SER A 30 -37.45 2.48 -12.00
N LEU A 31 -37.09 3.71 -12.34
CA LEU A 31 -37.80 4.51 -13.34
C LEU A 31 -36.99 4.53 -14.64
N TYR A 32 -37.20 5.55 -15.49
CA TYR A 32 -36.48 5.71 -16.76
C TYR A 32 -34.96 5.59 -16.59
N THR A 33 -34.32 4.91 -17.54
CA THR A 33 -32.87 4.71 -17.61
C THR A 33 -32.40 5.19 -18.98
N GLU A 34 -31.50 6.17 -18.99
CA GLU A 34 -30.79 6.59 -20.19
C GLU A 34 -29.44 5.90 -20.29
N ILE A 35 -29.01 5.64 -21.52
CA ILE A 35 -27.69 5.12 -21.83
C ILE A 35 -27.02 6.18 -22.71
N ASN A 36 -25.95 6.77 -22.19
CA ASN A 36 -25.10 7.70 -22.93
C ASN A 36 -23.76 7.03 -23.18
N ASP A 37 -23.19 7.20 -24.38
CA ASP A 37 -21.83 6.74 -24.68
C ASP A 37 -20.82 7.53 -23.83
N GLY A 38 -19.91 6.82 -23.17
CA GLY A 38 -18.79 7.42 -22.46
C GLY A 38 -17.71 7.95 -23.40
N PRO A 39 -16.74 8.75 -22.90
CA PRO A 39 -15.59 9.15 -23.70
C PRO A 39 -14.89 7.92 -24.30
N GLY A 40 -14.68 7.95 -25.63
CA GLY A 40 -14.22 6.82 -26.42
C GLY A 40 -12.77 6.37 -26.14
N ALA A 41 -12.50 5.10 -26.44
CA ALA A 41 -11.37 4.25 -26.08
C ALA A 41 -10.01 4.93 -25.81
N ASP A 42 -9.80 5.33 -24.55
CA ASP A 42 -8.47 5.37 -23.96
C ASP A 42 -7.98 3.93 -23.73
N GLU A 43 -6.69 3.69 -23.98
CA GLU A 43 -6.08 2.39 -23.68
C GLU A 43 -5.58 2.40 -22.23
N GLU A 44 -5.97 1.40 -21.44
CA GLU A 44 -5.42 1.22 -20.11
C GLU A 44 -4.03 0.57 -20.19
N LYS A 45 -3.01 1.28 -19.68
CA LYS A 45 -1.64 0.74 -19.58
C LYS A 45 -1.10 0.88 -18.17
N THR A 46 -0.38 -0.16 -17.75
CA THR A 46 0.44 -0.09 -16.54
C THR A 46 1.69 0.74 -16.84
N VAL A 47 1.75 1.94 -16.29
CA VAL A 47 2.89 2.84 -16.39
C VAL A 47 3.84 2.59 -15.23
N VAL A 48 5.13 2.45 -15.54
CA VAL A 48 6.19 2.40 -14.52
C VAL A 48 6.49 3.83 -14.09
N LEU A 49 6.27 4.12 -12.81
CA LEU A 49 6.50 5.47 -12.26
C LEU A 49 7.98 5.67 -11.91
N LYS A 50 8.59 4.68 -11.22
CA LYS A 50 10.01 4.68 -10.83
C LYS A 50 10.44 3.34 -10.23
N ASP A 51 11.72 2.99 -10.40
CA ASP A 51 12.41 2.02 -9.55
C ASP A 51 13.14 2.76 -8.42
N VAL A 52 12.83 2.41 -7.17
CA VAL A 52 13.26 3.11 -5.95
C VAL A 52 14.22 2.21 -5.18
N TYR A 53 15.43 2.71 -4.98
CA TYR A 53 16.40 2.11 -4.07
C TYR A 53 16.18 2.65 -2.66
N ILE A 54 16.06 1.78 -1.67
CA ILE A 54 15.82 2.14 -0.26
C ILE A 54 16.89 1.49 0.60
N GLN A 55 17.48 2.27 1.49
CA GLN A 55 18.39 1.80 2.52
C GLN A 55 17.75 2.04 3.90
N SER A 56 17.73 1.00 4.74
CA SER A 56 17.23 1.07 6.10
C SER A 56 18.27 0.49 7.06
N LEU A 57 18.76 1.33 7.97
CA LEU A 57 19.65 0.92 9.04
C LEU A 57 18.80 0.48 10.24
N THR A 58 18.98 -0.76 10.68
CA THR A 58 18.21 -1.36 11.78
C THR A 58 19.15 -1.92 12.84
N GLU A 59 18.91 -1.57 14.09
CA GLU A 59 19.56 -2.19 15.24
C GLU A 59 18.54 -2.99 16.04
N ALA A 60 18.91 -4.21 16.43
CA ALA A 60 18.02 -5.11 17.14
C ALA A 60 18.77 -5.97 18.16
N ASP A 61 18.16 -6.17 19.31
CA ASP A 61 18.63 -7.10 20.33
C ASP A 61 17.73 -8.32 20.36
N PHE A 62 18.31 -9.53 20.37
CA PHE A 62 17.57 -10.75 20.63
C PHE A 62 18.36 -11.75 21.48
N HIS A 63 17.62 -12.66 22.11
CA HIS A 63 18.19 -13.73 22.91
C HIS A 63 17.98 -15.08 22.23
N LEU A 64 19.04 -15.87 22.16
CA LEU A 64 18.93 -17.29 21.90
C LEU A 64 18.17 -17.94 23.08
N PRO A 65 17.30 -18.93 22.83
CA PRO A 65 16.56 -19.62 23.89
C PRO A 65 17.45 -20.23 24.98
N THR A 66 18.69 -20.55 24.63
CA THR A 66 19.70 -21.09 25.53
C THR A 66 21.09 -20.55 25.19
N PHE A 67 22.04 -20.69 26.12
CA PHE A 67 23.42 -20.25 25.92
C PHE A 67 24.12 -21.10 24.85
N ALA A 68 24.72 -20.43 23.88
CA ALA A 68 25.43 -21.00 22.73
C ALA A 68 26.94 -20.83 22.87
N THR A 69 27.69 -21.84 22.45
CA THR A 69 29.13 -21.71 22.23
C THR A 69 29.41 -21.10 20.86
N GLU A 70 28.58 -21.41 19.85
CA GLU A 70 28.77 -20.95 18.48
C GLU A 70 27.46 -20.92 17.70
N ILE A 71 27.29 -19.90 16.84
CA ILE A 71 26.27 -19.89 15.78
C ILE A 71 26.88 -20.47 14.51
N LYS A 72 26.25 -21.51 13.96
CA LYS A 72 26.72 -22.23 12.77
C LYS A 72 26.23 -21.61 11.47
N THR A 73 24.96 -21.23 11.40
CA THR A 73 24.42 -20.55 10.22
C THR A 73 23.27 -19.63 10.59
N ILE A 74 23.09 -18.59 9.79
CA ILE A 74 21.96 -17.66 9.88
C ILE A 74 21.43 -17.43 8.47
N ARG A 75 20.34 -18.13 8.13
CA ARG A 75 19.61 -17.88 6.88
C ARG A 75 18.66 -16.71 7.07
N LYS A 76 18.61 -15.81 6.09
CA LYS A 76 17.88 -14.53 6.17
C LYS A 76 16.93 -14.42 5.00
N ASN A 77 15.72 -13.94 5.23
CA ASN A 77 14.75 -13.66 4.17
C ASN A 77 14.03 -12.34 4.48
N VAL A 78 14.10 -11.38 3.57
CA VAL A 78 13.36 -10.11 3.69
C VAL A 78 11.92 -10.33 3.25
N ARG A 79 10.97 -9.80 4.02
CA ARG A 79 9.54 -9.79 3.67
C ARG A 79 8.95 -8.41 3.96
N LEU A 80 8.16 -7.89 3.01
CA LEU A 80 7.43 -6.65 3.21
C LEU A 80 6.03 -6.96 3.74
N THR A 81 5.63 -6.27 4.80
CA THR A 81 4.27 -6.28 5.34
C THR A 81 3.47 -5.09 4.83
N GLN A 82 4.15 -4.00 4.44
CA GLN A 82 3.54 -2.83 3.83
C GLN A 82 4.45 -2.27 2.74
N CYS A 83 3.85 -1.89 1.61
CA CYS A 83 4.44 -0.95 0.67
C CYS A 83 3.34 -0.07 0.08
N LYS A 84 3.31 1.21 0.46
CA LYS A 84 2.27 2.14 0.05
C LYS A 84 2.88 3.48 -0.36
N ALA A 85 2.58 3.91 -1.58
CA ALA A 85 2.88 5.26 -2.04
C ALA A 85 1.64 6.15 -1.88
N ILE A 86 1.81 7.30 -1.24
CA ILE A 86 0.78 8.33 -1.08
C ILE A 86 1.12 9.49 -2.03
N PRO A 87 0.23 9.84 -2.98
CA PRO A 87 0.34 11.03 -3.81
C PRO A 87 0.55 12.31 -3.00
N VAL A 88 1.36 13.24 -3.52
CA VAL A 88 1.49 14.59 -2.94
C VAL A 88 0.54 15.55 -3.64
N TYR A 89 -0.25 16.28 -2.85
CA TYR A 89 -1.21 17.25 -3.37
C TYR A 89 -0.53 18.30 -4.26
N GLY A 90 -1.05 18.47 -5.47
CA GLY A 90 -0.56 19.45 -6.44
C GLY A 90 0.80 19.11 -7.08
N ASP A 91 1.35 17.91 -6.86
CA ASP A 91 2.62 17.48 -7.43
C ASP A 91 2.55 16.03 -7.93
N GLU A 92 2.27 15.89 -9.22
CA GLU A 92 2.11 14.62 -9.93
C GLU A 92 3.41 13.81 -10.07
N TYR A 93 4.54 14.41 -9.74
CA TYR A 93 5.87 13.78 -9.81
C TYR A 93 6.40 13.40 -8.44
N THR A 94 5.62 13.55 -7.37
CA THR A 94 6.08 13.24 -6.02
C THR A 94 5.12 12.32 -5.29
N VAL A 95 5.68 11.31 -4.62
CA VAL A 95 4.95 10.48 -3.65
C VAL A 95 5.70 10.37 -2.33
N LYS A 96 4.96 10.09 -1.25
CA LYS A 96 5.52 9.64 0.04
C LYS A 96 5.39 8.13 0.12
N LEU A 97 6.52 7.43 0.11
CA LEU A 97 6.58 5.97 0.13
C LEU A 97 6.78 5.46 1.55
N PHE A 98 5.89 4.57 1.98
CA PHE A 98 5.93 3.88 3.26
C PHE A 98 6.21 2.40 3.03
N VAL A 99 7.36 1.92 3.52
CA VAL A 99 7.76 0.52 3.44
C VAL A 99 7.97 -0.02 4.85
N GLU A 100 7.30 -1.12 5.16
CA GLU A 100 7.50 -1.85 6.40
C GLU A 100 7.69 -3.33 6.08
N GLY A 101 8.47 -4.01 6.92
CA GLY A 101 8.74 -5.42 6.74
C GLY A 101 9.54 -5.99 7.90
N PHE A 102 10.07 -7.18 7.68
CA PHE A 102 10.99 -7.83 8.60
C PHE A 102 12.03 -8.65 7.85
N VAL A 103 13.18 -8.85 8.50
CA VAL A 103 14.17 -9.85 8.13
C VAL A 103 13.88 -11.10 8.96
N HIS A 104 13.33 -12.13 8.33
CA HIS A 104 13.13 -13.43 8.95
C HIS A 104 14.45 -14.19 9.02
N LYS A 105 14.88 -14.53 10.23
CA LYS A 105 16.12 -15.25 10.48
C LYS A 105 15.82 -16.67 10.94
N ASN A 106 16.51 -17.63 10.35
CA ASN A 106 16.63 -19.00 10.84
C ASN A 106 18.07 -19.21 11.27
N ILE A 107 18.26 -19.38 12.57
CA ILE A 107 19.54 -19.43 13.25
C ILE A 107 19.77 -20.86 13.71
N GLN A 108 20.90 -21.43 13.31
CA GLN A 108 21.38 -22.71 13.82
C GLN A 108 22.57 -22.48 14.74
N TYR A 109 22.51 -23.02 15.95
CA TYR A 109 23.55 -22.84 16.96
C TYR A 109 23.75 -24.09 17.80
N VAL A 110 24.88 -24.17 18.50
CA VAL A 110 25.23 -25.27 19.40
C VAL A 110 25.56 -24.77 20.79
N GLU A 111 25.25 -25.56 21.81
CA GLU A 111 25.52 -25.23 23.21
C GLU A 111 26.92 -25.67 23.65
N ASP A 112 27.48 -26.69 23.01
CA ASP A 112 28.79 -27.27 23.30
C ASP A 112 29.42 -27.91 22.05
N GLY A 113 30.62 -28.48 22.19
CA GLY A 113 31.36 -29.13 21.11
C GLY A 113 30.95 -30.57 20.80
N TYR A 114 30.02 -31.16 21.56
CA TYR A 114 29.57 -32.54 21.43
C TYR A 114 28.05 -32.59 21.59
N GLY A 115 27.32 -31.98 20.65
CA GLY A 115 25.92 -31.64 20.89
C GLY A 115 25.03 -31.63 19.65
N THR A 116 23.74 -31.43 19.92
CA THR A 116 22.70 -31.29 18.90
C THR A 116 22.66 -29.84 18.39
N VAL A 117 22.54 -29.67 17.08
CA VAL A 117 22.27 -28.35 16.48
C VAL A 117 20.84 -27.94 16.81
N LYS A 118 20.68 -26.74 17.39
CA LYS A 118 19.38 -26.16 17.70
C LYS A 118 18.98 -25.16 16.62
N ASP A 119 17.71 -25.20 16.23
CA ASP A 119 17.09 -24.22 15.36
C ASP A 119 16.32 -23.17 16.19
N TYR A 120 16.51 -21.90 15.87
CA TYR A 120 15.76 -20.78 16.42
C TYR A 120 15.42 -19.79 15.31
N SER A 121 14.17 -19.34 15.29
CA SER A 121 13.69 -18.38 14.29
C SER A 121 13.20 -17.11 14.95
N ILE A 122 13.51 -15.97 14.34
CA ILE A 122 13.05 -14.66 14.80
C ILE A 122 12.83 -13.72 13.60
N ASP A 123 11.83 -12.86 13.71
CA ASP A 123 11.58 -11.77 12.76
C ASP A 123 12.10 -10.46 13.34
N ILE A 124 13.01 -9.80 12.62
CA ILE A 124 13.50 -8.47 13.00
C ILE A 124 12.80 -7.42 12.13
N PRO A 125 11.90 -6.59 12.69
CA PRO A 125 11.14 -5.61 11.91
C PRO A 125 12.01 -4.43 11.48
N PHE A 126 11.68 -3.86 10.32
CA PHE A 126 12.26 -2.61 9.84
C PHE A 126 11.19 -1.73 9.19
N LYS A 127 11.46 -0.42 9.17
CA LYS A 127 10.59 0.58 8.56
C LYS A 127 11.42 1.60 7.80
N ALA A 128 10.96 2.01 6.63
CA ALA A 128 11.60 3.01 5.79
C ALA A 128 10.56 3.93 5.15
N TYR A 129 10.75 5.24 5.33
CA TYR A 129 9.82 6.26 4.85
C TYR A 129 10.58 7.31 4.06
N HIS A 130 10.18 7.53 2.80
CA HIS A 130 10.90 8.45 1.91
C HIS A 130 9.96 9.25 1.03
N LYS A 131 10.34 10.51 0.76
CA LYS A 131 9.81 11.28 -0.37
C LYS A 131 10.50 10.76 -1.64
N VAL A 132 9.72 10.41 -2.65
CA VAL A 132 10.23 9.88 -3.92
C VAL A 132 9.76 10.78 -5.06
N GLU A 133 10.72 11.33 -5.79
CA GLU A 133 10.49 11.99 -7.07
C GLU A 133 10.38 10.94 -8.17
N LEU A 134 9.31 10.97 -8.97
CA LEU A 134 9.00 9.99 -10.00
C LEU A 134 9.66 10.36 -11.33
N VAL A 135 9.85 9.36 -12.20
CA VAL A 135 10.32 9.58 -13.58
C VAL A 135 9.14 9.89 -14.50
N ASN A 136 8.02 9.17 -14.31
CA ASN A 136 6.76 9.42 -15.00
C ASN A 136 5.70 9.86 -13.97
N PRO A 137 4.81 10.80 -14.32
CA PRO A 137 3.79 11.27 -13.39
C PRO A 137 2.77 10.17 -13.09
N TYR A 138 2.21 10.20 -11.88
CA TYR A 138 1.02 9.43 -11.58
C TYR A 138 -0.23 10.16 -12.10
N THR A 139 -1.32 9.46 -12.40
CA THR A 139 -2.58 10.08 -12.81
C THR A 139 -3.12 10.95 -11.67
N PRO A 140 -3.42 12.24 -11.91
CA PRO A 140 -3.85 13.16 -10.87
C PRO A 140 -4.99 12.59 -10.04
N THR A 141 -4.83 12.63 -8.71
CA THR A 141 -5.86 12.13 -7.80
C THR A 141 -7.09 13.04 -7.88
N GLN A 142 -8.24 12.45 -8.25
CA GLN A 142 -9.51 13.15 -8.23
C GLN A 142 -10.15 13.07 -6.85
N TYR A 143 -10.80 14.16 -6.42
CA TYR A 143 -11.37 14.30 -5.08
C TYR A 143 -12.88 14.12 -5.09
N SER A 144 -13.37 13.22 -4.25
CA SER A 144 -14.79 12.93 -4.06
C SER A 144 -15.48 13.97 -3.19
N SER A 145 -16.76 14.25 -3.45
CA SER A 145 -17.64 14.97 -2.53
C SER A 145 -18.71 14.02 -2.01
N LYS A 146 -18.48 13.46 -0.82
CA LYS A 146 -19.37 12.44 -0.20
C LYS A 146 -20.38 13.02 0.79
N ASN A 147 -20.32 14.32 1.02
CA ASN A 147 -21.24 15.04 1.89
C ASN A 147 -22.00 16.08 1.06
N ASN A 148 -23.27 16.27 1.39
CA ASN A 148 -24.13 17.25 0.77
C ASN A 148 -24.07 18.64 1.41
N ASN A 149 -23.33 18.83 2.52
CA ASN A 149 -23.22 20.13 3.20
C ASN A 149 -23.00 21.31 2.25
N ASP A 150 -22.19 21.12 1.20
CA ASP A 150 -21.84 22.19 0.25
C ASP A 150 -22.56 22.04 -1.12
N GLN A 151 -23.39 21.01 -1.29
CA GLN A 151 -24.12 20.68 -2.53
C GLN A 151 -25.59 20.31 -2.27
N GLU A 152 -26.22 20.93 -1.28
CA GLU A 152 -27.66 20.86 -1.03
C GLU A 152 -28.40 21.91 -1.87
N TYR A 153 -29.57 21.55 -2.39
CA TYR A 153 -30.53 22.51 -2.90
C TYR A 153 -31.83 22.44 -2.09
N ARG A 154 -32.47 23.60 -1.96
CA ARG A 154 -33.74 23.80 -1.25
C ARG A 154 -34.69 24.55 -2.17
N GLU A 155 -35.94 24.14 -2.18
CA GLU A 155 -36.99 24.89 -2.87
C GLU A 155 -37.53 26.01 -1.97
N LEU A 156 -38.20 27.00 -2.55
CA LEU A 156 -38.87 28.05 -1.80
C LEU A 156 -40.18 27.49 -1.21
N ALA A 157 -40.39 27.65 0.09
CA ALA A 157 -41.64 27.24 0.74
C ALA A 157 -42.85 27.97 0.12
N LYS A 158 -44.01 27.30 0.11
CA LYS A 158 -45.25 27.83 -0.49
C LYS A 158 -45.71 29.19 0.02
N ASN A 159 -45.33 29.56 1.25
CA ASN A 159 -45.65 30.87 1.83
C ASN A 159 -44.67 31.99 1.39
N GLY A 160 -43.63 31.65 0.62
CA GLY A 160 -42.61 32.58 0.14
C GLY A 160 -41.66 33.11 1.23
N MET A 161 -41.70 32.56 2.44
CA MET A 161 -41.02 33.12 3.61
C MET A 161 -39.82 32.30 4.10
N GLY A 162 -39.34 31.33 3.31
CA GLY A 162 -38.17 30.53 3.65
C GLY A 162 -38.00 29.31 2.76
N ALA A 163 -37.04 28.45 3.11
CA ALA A 163 -36.82 27.17 2.43
C ALA A 163 -37.93 26.17 2.75
N ASP A 164 -38.35 25.39 1.75
CA ASP A 164 -39.23 24.25 1.97
C ASP A 164 -38.51 23.19 2.81
N ARG A 165 -39.20 22.72 3.85
CA ARG A 165 -38.69 21.71 4.77
C ARG A 165 -39.01 20.30 4.31
N CYS A 166 -40.03 20.16 3.47
CA CYS A 166 -40.55 18.89 2.98
C CYS A 166 -39.85 18.46 1.67
N GLU A 167 -39.31 19.41 0.91
CA GLU A 167 -38.68 19.17 -0.39
C GLU A 167 -37.24 19.71 -0.40
N PHE A 168 -36.28 18.80 -0.51
CA PHE A 168 -34.86 19.10 -0.53
C PHE A 168 -34.10 17.98 -1.23
N GLY A 169 -32.90 18.29 -1.71
CA GLY A 169 -32.05 17.30 -2.33
C GLY A 169 -30.59 17.74 -2.35
N SER A 170 -29.76 16.88 -2.91
CA SER A 170 -28.33 17.14 -2.98
C SER A 170 -27.64 16.30 -4.04
N VAL A 171 -26.47 16.77 -4.48
CA VAL A 171 -25.56 15.99 -5.31
C VAL A 171 -24.34 15.57 -4.49
N THR A 172 -23.93 14.31 -4.66
CA THR A 172 -22.68 13.78 -4.14
C THR A 172 -22.05 12.91 -5.22
N TYR A 173 -20.72 12.78 -5.21
CA TYR A 173 -19.98 11.99 -6.19
C TYR A 173 -18.70 11.42 -5.58
N GLU A 174 -18.27 10.28 -6.11
CA GLU A 174 -17.07 9.57 -5.69
C GLU A 174 -16.21 9.17 -6.88
N TYR A 175 -14.93 9.53 -6.83
CA TYR A 175 -13.93 9.07 -7.77
C TYR A 175 -13.19 7.85 -7.20
N TYR A 176 -13.15 6.78 -7.98
CA TYR A 176 -12.43 5.55 -7.64
C TYR A 176 -11.06 5.57 -8.32
N ASN A 177 -10.11 6.26 -7.70
CA ASN A 177 -8.77 6.45 -8.26
C ASN A 177 -7.97 5.13 -8.28
N GLU A 178 -7.20 4.93 -9.35
CA GLU A 178 -6.26 3.81 -9.46
C GLU A 178 -5.11 3.94 -8.46
N PRO A 179 -4.81 2.91 -7.65
CA PRO A 179 -3.75 2.95 -6.66
C PRO A 179 -2.36 2.86 -7.31
N ILE A 180 -1.37 3.43 -6.65
CA ILE A 180 0.04 3.16 -6.97
C ILE A 180 0.44 1.84 -6.31
N ASN A 181 0.87 0.89 -7.15
CA ASN A 181 1.28 -0.44 -6.76
C ASN A 181 2.80 -0.51 -6.56
N CYS A 182 3.21 -1.27 -5.54
CA CYS A 182 4.60 -1.61 -5.29
C CYS A 182 4.91 -3.05 -5.70
N LYS A 183 6.13 -3.28 -6.19
CA LYS A 183 6.70 -4.62 -6.34
C LYS A 183 8.16 -4.62 -5.91
N ILE A 184 8.52 -5.44 -4.92
CA ILE A 184 9.93 -5.67 -4.58
C ILE A 184 10.58 -6.45 -5.73
N LEU A 185 11.73 -5.96 -6.18
CA LEU A 185 12.53 -6.59 -7.23
C LEU A 185 13.77 -7.29 -6.66
N TRP A 186 14.35 -6.69 -5.62
CA TRP A 186 15.60 -7.16 -5.02
C TRP A 186 15.70 -6.70 -3.57
N SER A 187 16.43 -7.49 -2.78
CA SER A 187 16.78 -7.17 -1.40
C SER A 187 18.16 -7.70 -1.05
N GLU A 188 18.89 -6.95 -0.25
CA GLU A 188 20.17 -7.34 0.33
C GLU A 188 20.18 -6.96 1.81
N VAL A 189 20.84 -7.80 2.62
CA VAL A 189 21.07 -7.54 4.03
C VAL A 189 22.54 -7.70 4.29
N ASN A 190 23.21 -6.59 4.60
CA ASN A 190 24.55 -6.59 5.16
C ASN A 190 24.42 -6.40 6.68
N GLN A 191 25.22 -7.12 7.48
CA GLN A 191 25.02 -7.10 8.94
C GLN A 191 26.31 -7.29 9.73
N LEU A 192 26.26 -6.83 10.98
CA LEU A 192 27.24 -7.10 12.04
C LEU A 192 26.51 -7.64 13.27
N ASP A 193 26.92 -8.81 13.75
CA ASP A 193 26.39 -9.45 14.96
C ASP A 193 27.38 -9.29 16.13
N ILE A 194 26.93 -8.74 17.24
CA ILE A 194 27.72 -8.54 18.47
C ILE A 194 27.16 -9.44 19.57
N ILE A 195 27.94 -10.44 19.99
CA ILE A 195 27.53 -11.39 21.03
C ILE A 195 27.84 -10.86 22.43
N SER A 196 26.93 -11.10 23.38
CA SER A 196 27.06 -10.67 24.78
C SER A 196 26.25 -11.55 25.72
N ASN A 197 26.24 -11.18 27.02
CA ASN A 197 25.65 -11.97 28.11
C ASN A 197 26.24 -13.38 28.17
N PHE A 198 27.48 -13.46 28.64
CA PHE A 198 28.23 -14.71 28.75
C PHE A 198 27.97 -15.41 30.08
N ASP A 199 27.82 -16.74 30.06
CA ASP A 199 27.81 -17.56 31.28
C ASP A 199 29.22 -17.89 31.77
N ASN A 200 29.32 -18.59 32.90
CA ASN A 200 30.59 -18.99 33.51
C ASN A 200 31.43 -19.95 32.64
N TRP A 201 30.85 -20.50 31.57
CA TRP A 201 31.52 -21.39 30.62
C TRP A 201 31.88 -20.67 29.31
N GLY A 202 31.70 -19.34 29.23
CA GLY A 202 32.04 -18.54 28.06
C GLY A 202 31.07 -18.68 26.90
N ARG A 203 29.87 -19.24 27.15
CA ARG A 203 28.79 -19.30 26.17
C ARG A 203 27.97 -18.03 26.23
N PHE A 204 27.42 -17.58 25.11
CA PHE A 204 26.61 -16.36 25.02
C PHE A 204 25.15 -16.69 24.73
N ASN A 205 24.21 -15.84 25.14
CA ASN A 205 22.84 -15.97 24.66
C ASN A 205 22.23 -14.67 24.12
N LYS A 206 22.92 -13.52 24.22
CA LYS A 206 22.43 -12.26 23.66
C LYS A 206 23.18 -11.93 22.38
N VAL A 207 22.46 -11.51 21.35
CA VAL A 207 23.00 -10.97 20.11
C VAL A 207 22.43 -9.57 19.91
N THR A 208 23.31 -8.58 19.78
CA THR A 208 23.01 -7.22 19.34
C THR A 208 23.42 -7.11 17.88
N GLU A 209 22.45 -6.88 17.02
CA GLU A 209 22.64 -6.88 15.58
C GLU A 209 22.48 -5.48 15.00
N LYS A 210 23.38 -5.12 14.08
CA LYS A 210 23.27 -3.92 13.25
C LYS A 210 23.19 -4.34 11.79
N MET A 211 22.07 -4.05 11.14
CA MET A 211 21.80 -4.39 9.74
C MET A 211 21.71 -3.16 8.86
N ASP A 212 22.27 -3.27 7.67
CA ASP A 212 22.03 -2.43 6.51
C ASP A 212 21.14 -3.20 5.52
N ILE A 213 19.86 -2.83 5.48
CA ILE A 213 18.82 -3.47 4.68
C ILE A 213 18.60 -2.63 3.42
N ASN A 214 18.95 -3.20 2.28
CA ASN A 214 18.86 -2.55 0.97
C ASN A 214 17.74 -3.19 0.14
N LEU A 215 16.87 -2.38 -0.46
CA LEU A 215 15.72 -2.82 -1.24
C LEU A 215 15.67 -2.10 -2.59
N LEU A 216 15.24 -2.81 -3.64
CA LEU A 216 14.81 -2.21 -4.90
C LEU A 216 13.32 -2.46 -5.11
N ILE A 217 12.53 -1.39 -5.19
CA ILE A 217 11.08 -1.45 -5.33
C ILE A 217 10.64 -0.74 -6.60
N LYS A 218 9.85 -1.42 -7.44
CA LYS A 218 9.19 -0.82 -8.60
C LYS A 218 7.85 -0.24 -8.19
N LEU A 219 7.62 1.02 -8.54
CA LEU A 219 6.33 1.70 -8.45
C LEU A 219 5.65 1.72 -9.82
N THR A 220 4.38 1.34 -9.86
CA THR A 220 3.55 1.31 -11.08
C THR A 220 2.15 1.81 -10.81
N GLN A 221 1.45 2.28 -11.84
CA GLN A 221 0.04 2.62 -11.77
C GLN A 221 -0.65 2.24 -13.08
N LEU A 222 -1.89 1.78 -13.02
CA LEU A 222 -2.74 1.64 -14.19
C LEU A 222 -3.25 3.03 -14.60
N GLN A 223 -3.02 3.43 -15.85
CA GLN A 223 -3.35 4.76 -16.36
C GLN A 223 -4.07 4.67 -17.70
N GLN A 224 -4.98 5.61 -17.94
CA GLN A 224 -5.55 5.85 -19.26
C GLN A 224 -4.53 6.62 -20.10
N VAL A 225 -4.23 6.12 -21.30
CA VAL A 225 -3.33 6.78 -22.25
C VAL A 225 -4.03 7.00 -23.58
N GLN A 226 -3.99 8.25 -24.06
CA GLN A 226 -4.52 8.60 -25.37
C GLN A 226 -3.67 7.95 -26.47
N ASN A 227 -4.34 7.24 -27.37
CA ASN A 227 -3.70 6.73 -28.58
C ASN A 227 -3.37 7.92 -29.50
N GLY A 228 -2.07 8.19 -29.68
CA GLY A 228 -1.56 9.18 -30.62
C GLY A 228 -1.85 8.79 -32.07
N LYS A 229 -3.10 8.86 -32.54
CA LYS A 229 -3.38 8.99 -33.96
C LYS A 229 -3.15 10.45 -34.33
N GLY A 230 -1.95 10.71 -34.84
CA GLY A 230 -1.60 11.99 -35.45
C GLY A 230 -2.69 12.40 -36.44
N LYS A 231 -3.06 13.68 -36.38
CA LYS A 231 -3.85 14.33 -37.42
C LYS A 231 -3.10 14.17 -38.75
N GLY A 232 -3.45 13.15 -39.52
CA GLY A 232 -3.18 13.12 -40.96
C GLY A 232 -4.03 14.23 -41.58
N GLY A 233 -3.42 15.41 -41.74
CA GLY A 233 -3.97 16.46 -42.57
C GLY A 233 -3.82 16.03 -44.02
N ASP A 234 -4.89 15.46 -44.56
CA ASP A 234 -5.03 15.16 -45.98
C ASP A 234 -5.48 16.41 -46.74
N ASP A 235 -4.85 16.60 -47.89
CA ASP A 235 -5.33 17.27 -49.09
C ASP A 235 -5.73 18.76 -49.09
N GLY A 236 -4.76 19.58 -49.48
CA GLY A 236 -4.99 20.78 -50.30
C GLY A 236 -4.45 20.57 -51.71
N GLY A 237 -5.21 19.83 -52.54
CA GLY A 237 -4.88 19.54 -53.93
C GLY A 237 -4.63 20.80 -54.76
N LYS A 238 -3.44 20.88 -55.36
CA LYS A 238 -3.13 21.79 -56.47
C LYS A 238 -3.38 21.09 -57.80
N GLY A 239 -4.27 21.67 -58.60
CA GLY A 239 -4.42 21.44 -60.04
C GLY A 239 -5.73 22.07 -60.50
N LYS A 240 -5.86 22.75 -61.64
CA LYS A 240 -5.01 23.06 -62.80
C LYS A 240 -5.80 24.13 -63.59
N GLY A 241 -5.13 24.81 -64.54
CA GLY A 241 -5.77 25.31 -65.76
C GLY A 241 -6.00 26.81 -65.79
#